data_AF-A0A2M9YLY4-F1
#
_entry.id   AF-A0A2M9YLY4-F1
#
_cell.length_a   1.000
_cell.length_b   1.000
_cell.length_c   1.000
_cell.angle_alpha   90.00
_cell.angle_beta   90.00
_cell.angle_gamma   90.00
#
_symmetry.space_group_name_H-M   'P 1'
#
loop_
_entity.id
_entity.type
_entity.pdbx_description
1 polymer ?
#
loop_
_entity_poly.entity_id
_entity_poly.type
_entity_poly.pdbx_seq_one_letter_code
_entity_poly.pdbx_strand_id
1 'polypeptide(L)'
;MENSKRNPGQNRSNPYFFLNVRVKTSVFMRLNIRYVSFSFFLLSFLFCSSSEDMIWEARDSLSKGNTAEAMRLYELVLKKNPSHLEANRTLGMILADSGLALNSAAFYLEKAEVVLPGDSSLLLYLLEIHLQEKDKDKVKGILEKFSRAKDKDMESYAFFLKECLLEKRKNLSEFNRFRSNGIPALLPPARRMFLKCELSLYSNPSP
;
A
#
# COMPACT_ATOMS: atom_id res chain seq x y z
N MET A 1 -24.34 -86.45 -33.62
CA MET A 1 -24.59 -87.71 -32.86
C MET A 1 -23.58 -87.65 -31.73
N GLU A 2 -23.91 -87.33 -30.48
CA GLU A 2 -24.79 -88.01 -29.52
C GLU A 2 -24.85 -87.07 -28.29
N ASN A 3 -25.91 -86.30 -28.09
CA ASN A 3 -27.07 -86.50 -27.21
C ASN A 3 -26.81 -86.91 -25.73
N SER A 4 -27.54 -86.23 -24.84
CA SER A 4 -27.85 -86.54 -23.42
C SER A 4 -26.78 -86.20 -22.36
N LYS A 5 -27.07 -85.56 -21.20
CA LYS A 5 -28.33 -85.34 -20.46
C LYS A 5 -28.12 -84.28 -19.35
N ARG A 6 -29.12 -83.42 -19.17
CA ARG A 6 -29.70 -82.87 -17.90
C ARG A 6 -28.80 -82.23 -16.81
N ASN A 7 -28.98 -80.91 -16.68
CA ASN A 7 -29.07 -80.15 -15.41
C ASN A 7 -30.27 -80.64 -14.56
N PRO A 8 -30.35 -80.47 -13.20
CA PRO A 8 -30.30 -79.14 -12.54
C PRO A 8 -29.72 -79.10 -11.10
N GLY A 9 -29.41 -77.89 -10.62
CA GLY A 9 -29.02 -77.65 -9.23
C GLY A 9 -28.65 -76.20 -8.96
N GLN A 10 -29.65 -75.42 -8.55
CA GLN A 10 -29.59 -74.00 -8.21
C GLN A 10 -28.53 -73.63 -7.15
N ASN A 11 -27.78 -72.57 -7.45
CA ASN A 11 -27.76 -71.30 -6.70
C ASN A 11 -27.25 -71.34 -5.23
N ARG A 12 -26.04 -70.80 -4.98
CA ARG A 12 -25.82 -69.51 -4.28
C ARG A 12 -24.38 -69.33 -3.75
N SER A 13 -23.73 -68.31 -4.32
CA SER A 13 -22.94 -67.25 -3.67
C SER A 13 -21.82 -67.58 -2.65
N ASN A 14 -20.58 -67.45 -3.12
CA ASN A 14 -19.62 -66.37 -2.81
C ASN A 14 -18.96 -66.32 -1.38
N PRO A 15 -17.93 -65.47 -1.14
CA PRO A 15 -16.52 -65.89 -1.22
C PRO A 15 -15.65 -65.31 -0.08
N TYR A 16 -14.73 -66.01 0.58
CA TYR A 16 -13.74 -65.31 1.41
C TYR A 16 -12.40 -66.03 1.46
N PHE A 17 -11.43 -65.53 0.69
CA PHE A 17 -10.03 -65.64 1.05
C PHE A 17 -9.39 -64.26 0.86
N PHE A 18 -9.44 -63.48 1.94
CA PHE A 18 -8.79 -62.17 2.03
C PHE A 18 -7.28 -62.34 1.98
N LEU A 19 -6.65 -61.89 0.88
CA LEU A 19 -5.23 -61.59 0.86
C LEU A 19 -5.02 -60.27 1.62
N ASN A 20 -4.60 -60.35 2.87
CA ASN A 20 -4.21 -59.19 3.67
C ASN A 20 -2.88 -58.62 3.16
N VAL A 21 -2.94 -57.68 2.22
CA VAL A 21 -1.80 -56.79 1.93
C VAL A 21 -1.69 -55.78 3.06
N ARG A 22 -0.82 -56.09 4.02
CA ARG A 22 -0.46 -55.21 5.13
C ARG A 22 0.37 -54.04 4.58
N VAL A 23 -0.29 -52.95 4.22
CA VAL A 23 0.39 -51.66 3.95
C VAL A 23 1.02 -51.21 5.26
N LYS A 24 2.34 -51.35 5.39
CA LYS A 24 3.10 -50.66 6.43
C LYS A 24 3.01 -49.17 6.11
N THR A 25 2.03 -48.48 6.67
CA THR A 25 2.05 -47.02 6.79
C THR A 25 3.23 -46.69 7.69
N SER A 26 4.34 -46.32 7.06
CA SER A 26 5.58 -46.01 7.74
C SER A 26 5.36 -44.83 8.68
N VAL A 27 5.74 -45.01 9.94
CA VAL A 27 5.81 -43.97 10.97
C VAL A 27 6.68 -42.78 10.51
N PHE A 28 7.50 -42.96 9.47
CA PHE A 28 8.32 -41.96 8.79
C PHE A 28 7.54 -40.78 8.19
N MET A 29 6.27 -40.93 7.82
CA MET A 29 5.54 -39.87 7.11
C MET A 29 4.92 -38.81 8.04
N ARG A 30 4.74 -39.12 9.34
CA ARG A 30 4.23 -38.13 10.33
C ARG A 30 5.33 -37.23 10.87
N LEU A 31 6.59 -37.66 10.82
CA LEU A 31 7.74 -36.88 11.26
C LEU A 31 8.07 -35.80 10.21
N ASN A 32 8.09 -36.18 8.92
CA ASN A 32 8.41 -35.26 7.82
C ASN A 32 7.40 -34.12 7.64
N ILE A 33 6.11 -34.31 7.91
CA ILE A 33 5.11 -33.24 7.80
C ILE A 33 5.32 -32.18 8.90
N ARG A 34 5.66 -32.59 10.14
CA ARG A 34 5.99 -31.64 11.22
C ARG A 34 7.29 -30.90 10.90
N TYR A 35 8.29 -31.56 10.32
CA TYR A 35 9.54 -30.90 9.92
C TYR A 35 9.36 -29.96 8.72
N VAL A 36 8.51 -30.30 7.75
CA VAL A 36 8.19 -29.39 6.63
C VAL A 36 7.39 -28.19 7.12
N SER A 37 6.44 -28.36 8.05
CA SER A 37 5.73 -27.23 8.65
C SER A 37 6.64 -26.38 9.55
N PHE A 38 7.54 -26.99 10.32
CA PHE A 38 8.51 -26.27 11.16
C PHE A 38 9.59 -25.59 10.32
N SER A 39 10.04 -26.23 9.23
CA SER A 39 10.98 -25.69 8.25
C SER A 39 10.36 -24.54 7.46
N PHE A 40 9.08 -24.67 7.05
CA PHE A 40 8.31 -23.59 6.42
C PHE A 40 8.08 -22.43 7.40
N PHE A 41 7.79 -22.70 8.67
CA PHE A 41 7.74 -21.68 9.73
C PHE A 41 9.12 -21.03 9.94
N LEU A 42 10.21 -21.79 10.00
CA LEU A 42 11.58 -21.28 10.16
C LEU A 42 12.03 -20.43 8.96
N LEU A 43 11.69 -20.84 7.73
CA LEU A 43 11.90 -20.05 6.52
C LEU A 43 11.06 -18.78 6.53
N SER A 44 9.84 -18.80 7.07
CA SER A 44 9.01 -17.59 7.23
C SER A 44 9.61 -16.63 8.27
N PHE A 45 10.25 -17.15 9.32
CA PHE A 45 10.90 -16.36 10.37
C PHE A 45 12.24 -15.73 9.92
N LEU A 46 13.02 -16.40 9.07
CA LEU A 46 14.31 -15.89 8.57
C LEU A 46 14.17 -14.81 7.48
N PHE A 47 13.04 -14.76 6.78
CA PHE A 47 12.79 -13.75 5.75
C PHE A 47 12.25 -12.41 6.30
N CYS A 48 11.70 -12.40 7.52
CA CYS A 48 11.04 -11.22 8.09
C CYS A 48 12.02 -10.26 8.80
N SER A 49 13.08 -10.76 9.45
CA SER A 49 13.99 -9.90 10.22
C SER A 49 14.77 -8.91 9.34
N SER A 50 15.26 -9.37 8.18
CA SER A 50 16.17 -8.58 7.35
C SER A 50 15.53 -7.33 6.73
N SER A 51 14.22 -7.33 6.43
CA SER A 51 13.55 -6.13 5.90
C SER A 51 13.23 -5.11 6.99
N GLU A 52 12.85 -5.58 8.18
CA GLU A 52 12.59 -4.71 9.33
C GLU A 52 13.87 -3.99 9.77
N ASP A 53 15.00 -4.71 9.85
CA ASP A 53 16.30 -4.11 10.20
C ASP A 53 16.67 -2.97 9.24
N MET A 54 16.47 -3.16 7.92
CA MET A 54 16.73 -2.11 6.93
C MET A 54 15.81 -0.89 7.06
N ILE A 55 14.55 -1.07 7.50
CA ILE A 55 13.63 0.05 7.75
C ILE A 55 14.09 0.89 8.93
N TRP A 56 14.57 0.26 10.00
CA TRP A 56 15.12 0.97 11.15
C TRP A 56 16.36 1.77 10.79
N GLU A 57 17.30 1.18 10.04
CA GLU A 57 18.49 1.89 9.54
C GLU A 57 18.12 3.05 8.60
N ALA A 58 17.10 2.87 7.74
CA ALA A 58 16.63 3.93 6.85
C ALA A 58 16.06 5.11 7.65
N ARG A 59 15.27 4.84 8.69
CA ARG A 59 14.71 5.85 9.58
C ARG A 59 15.79 6.58 10.38
N ASP A 60 16.76 5.85 10.91
CA ASP A 60 17.91 6.42 11.62
C ASP A 60 18.72 7.34 10.70
N SER A 61 19.03 6.87 9.48
CA SER A 61 19.70 7.67 8.46
C SER A 61 18.94 8.95 8.12
N LEU A 62 17.61 8.86 7.99
CA LEU A 62 16.76 10.02 7.74
C LEU A 62 16.78 11.01 8.92
N SER A 63 16.77 10.51 10.16
CA SER A 63 16.82 11.36 11.36
C SER A 63 18.17 12.09 11.51
N LYS A 64 19.25 11.50 10.99
CA LYS A 64 20.60 12.11 10.90
C LYS A 64 20.74 13.08 9.74
N GLY A 65 19.72 13.25 8.90
CA GLY A 65 19.76 14.08 7.69
C GLY A 65 20.45 13.40 6.50
N ASN A 66 20.83 12.13 6.62
CA ASN A 66 21.44 11.35 5.53
C ASN A 66 20.35 10.81 4.59
N THR A 67 19.65 11.72 3.90
CA THR A 67 18.53 11.41 3.02
C THR A 67 18.90 10.43 1.90
N ALA A 68 20.10 10.56 1.31
CA ALA A 68 20.57 9.68 0.25
C ALA A 68 20.70 8.22 0.71
N GLU A 69 21.24 7.98 1.91
CA GLU A 69 21.36 6.63 2.45
C GLU A 69 19.99 6.06 2.83
N ALA A 70 19.11 6.89 3.43
CA ALA A 70 17.74 6.49 3.71
C ALA A 70 17.00 6.04 2.43
N MET A 71 17.12 6.80 1.34
CA MET A 71 16.54 6.44 0.05
C MET A 71 17.08 5.12 -0.48
N ARG A 72 18.41 4.91 -0.42
CA ARG A 72 19.06 3.66 -0.83
C ARG A 72 18.52 2.46 -0.05
N LEU A 73 18.37 2.60 1.27
CA LEU A 73 17.85 1.54 2.13
C LEU A 73 16.37 1.25 1.85
N TYR A 74 15.53 2.27 1.67
CA TYR A 74 14.13 2.09 1.26
C TYR A 74 14.01 1.40 -0.11
N GLU A 75 14.87 1.73 -1.07
CA GLU A 75 14.90 1.04 -2.36
C GLU A 75 15.28 -0.45 -2.21
N LEU A 76 16.21 -0.78 -1.32
CA LEU A 76 16.55 -2.18 -1.03
C LEU A 76 15.38 -2.94 -0.39
N VAL A 77 14.62 -2.29 0.50
CA VAL A 77 13.38 -2.86 1.04
C VAL A 77 12.38 -3.12 -0.09
N LEU A 78 12.19 -2.15 -0.99
CA LEU A 78 11.26 -2.27 -2.12
C LEU A 78 11.68 -3.34 -3.15
N LYS A 79 12.98 -3.61 -3.30
CA LYS A 79 13.47 -4.74 -4.10
C LYS A 79 13.04 -6.09 -3.55
N LYS A 80 12.95 -6.22 -2.22
CA LYS A 80 12.48 -7.45 -1.55
C LYS A 80 10.95 -7.50 -1.49
N ASN A 81 10.31 -6.39 -1.18
CA ASN A 81 8.85 -6.25 -1.08
C ASN A 81 8.38 -5.00 -1.82
N PRO A 82 7.97 -5.13 -3.10
CA PRO A 82 7.55 -3.98 -3.92
C PRO A 82 6.30 -3.23 -3.43
N SER A 83 5.48 -3.86 -2.58
CA SER A 83 4.26 -3.28 -2.00
C SER A 83 4.44 -2.86 -0.53
N HIS A 84 5.68 -2.76 -0.04
CA HIS A 84 5.92 -2.34 1.34
C HIS A 84 5.40 -0.90 1.57
N LEU A 85 4.43 -0.75 2.49
CA LEU A 85 3.73 0.52 2.70
C LEU A 85 4.68 1.65 3.13
N GLU A 86 5.45 1.44 4.21
CA GLU A 86 6.33 2.49 4.75
C GLU A 86 7.39 2.94 3.73
N ALA A 87 8.09 2.00 3.10
CA ALA A 87 9.11 2.32 2.11
C ALA A 87 8.54 3.08 0.89
N ASN A 88 7.40 2.66 0.33
CA ASN A 88 6.73 3.39 -0.75
C ASN A 88 6.31 4.81 -0.29
N ARG A 89 5.68 4.91 0.87
CA ARG A 89 5.22 6.19 1.45
C ARG A 89 6.38 7.15 1.67
N THR A 90 7.41 6.73 2.40
CA THR A 90 8.52 7.60 2.79
C THR A 90 9.37 7.99 1.58
N LEU A 91 9.66 7.05 0.66
CA LEU A 91 10.41 7.37 -0.56
C LEU A 91 9.65 8.35 -1.44
N GLY A 92 8.34 8.14 -1.61
CA GLY A 92 7.46 9.05 -2.34
C GLY A 92 7.42 10.46 -1.73
N MET A 93 7.31 10.57 -0.40
CA MET A 93 7.33 11.85 0.31
C MET A 93 8.67 12.58 0.16
N ILE A 94 9.80 11.89 0.33
CA ILE A 94 11.14 12.48 0.13
C ILE A 94 11.28 13.03 -1.28
N LEU A 95 10.86 12.27 -2.29
CA LEU A 95 10.94 12.70 -3.70
C LEU A 95 10.01 13.89 -3.97
N ALA A 96 8.79 13.90 -3.44
CA ALA A 96 7.86 15.02 -3.57
C ALA A 96 8.39 16.29 -2.89
N ASP A 97 8.93 16.16 -1.67
CA ASP A 97 9.49 17.27 -0.90
C ASP A 97 10.74 17.86 -1.57
N SER A 98 11.50 17.06 -2.32
CA SER A 98 12.63 17.54 -3.13
C SER A 98 12.21 18.35 -4.36
N GLY A 99 11.00 18.11 -4.88
CA GLY A 99 10.48 18.75 -6.10
C GLY A 99 11.15 18.30 -7.41
N LEU A 100 12.18 17.46 -7.38
CA LEU A 100 12.98 17.10 -8.56
C LEU A 100 12.41 15.93 -9.37
N ALA A 101 11.67 15.03 -8.73
CA ALA A 101 11.24 13.76 -9.33
C ALA A 101 9.76 13.47 -9.05
N LEU A 102 8.88 14.40 -9.43
CA LEU A 102 7.44 14.33 -9.16
C LEU A 102 6.77 13.07 -9.74
N ASN A 103 7.17 12.63 -10.93
CA ASN A 103 6.65 11.40 -11.53
C ASN A 103 6.97 10.16 -10.69
N SER A 104 8.22 10.05 -10.22
CA SER A 104 8.65 8.96 -9.34
C SER A 104 7.97 9.06 -7.98
N ALA A 105 7.81 10.28 -7.45
CA ALA A 105 7.09 10.52 -6.21
C ALA A 105 5.65 10.02 -6.30
N ALA A 106 4.91 10.41 -7.36
CA ALA A 106 3.55 9.96 -7.60
C ALA A 106 3.47 8.43 -7.67
N PHE A 107 4.38 7.79 -8.42
CA PHE A 107 4.42 6.33 -8.55
C PHE A 107 4.53 5.61 -7.20
N TYR A 108 5.44 6.03 -6.32
CA TYR A 108 5.59 5.41 -5.00
C TYR A 108 4.40 5.74 -4.07
N LEU A 109 3.87 6.96 -4.11
CA LEU A 109 2.71 7.36 -3.31
C LEU A 109 1.44 6.61 -3.73
N GLU A 110 1.23 6.40 -5.03
CA GLU A 110 0.11 5.60 -5.56
C GLU A 110 0.18 4.15 -5.06
N LYS A 111 1.38 3.55 -5.05
CA LYS A 111 1.56 2.21 -4.47
C LYS A 111 1.23 2.16 -2.98
N ALA A 112 1.62 3.18 -2.22
CA ALA A 112 1.25 3.29 -0.81
C ALA A 112 -0.27 3.46 -0.64
N GLU A 113 -0.92 4.23 -1.51
CA GLU A 113 -2.37 4.49 -1.47
C GLU A 113 -3.20 3.25 -1.80
N VAL A 114 -2.70 2.37 -2.69
CA VAL A 114 -3.35 1.06 -2.93
C VAL A 114 -3.41 0.21 -1.66
N VAL A 115 -2.39 0.28 -0.81
CA VAL A 115 -2.33 -0.49 0.46
C VAL A 115 -3.13 0.21 1.56
N LEU A 116 -3.07 1.54 1.64
CA LEU A 116 -3.79 2.35 2.61
C LEU A 116 -4.64 3.44 1.90
N PRO A 117 -5.81 3.06 1.37
CA PRO A 117 -6.66 4.00 0.63
C PRO A 117 -7.30 5.02 1.56
N GLY A 118 -7.41 6.26 1.09
CA GLY A 118 -8.08 7.34 1.83
C GLY A 118 -7.23 8.00 2.92
N ASP A 119 -5.94 7.68 3.03
CA ASP A 119 -5.03 8.40 3.93
C ASP A 119 -4.81 9.85 3.48
N SER A 120 -5.21 10.81 4.32
CA SER A 120 -5.15 12.24 3.99
C SER A 120 -3.75 12.73 3.66
N SER A 121 -2.70 12.13 4.26
CA SER A 121 -1.32 12.54 3.98
C SER A 121 -0.90 12.13 2.57
N LEU A 122 -1.15 10.88 2.18
CA LEU A 122 -0.87 10.39 0.82
C LEU A 122 -1.66 11.18 -0.22
N LEU A 123 -2.95 11.40 0.03
CA LEU A 123 -3.81 12.14 -0.90
C LEU A 123 -3.38 13.60 -1.06
N LEU A 124 -2.90 14.27 0.00
CA LEU A 124 -2.41 15.65 -0.10
C LEU A 124 -1.11 15.77 -0.90
N TYR A 125 -0.20 14.80 -0.76
CA TYR A 125 1.02 14.77 -1.58
C TYR A 125 0.67 14.53 -3.06
N LEU A 126 -0.21 13.58 -3.37
CA LEU A 126 -0.68 13.34 -4.74
C LEU A 126 -1.43 14.55 -5.30
N LEU A 127 -2.25 15.23 -4.49
CA LEU A 127 -2.93 16.46 -4.87
C LEU A 127 -1.93 17.56 -5.23
N GLU A 128 -0.89 17.77 -4.41
CA GLU A 128 0.15 18.76 -4.68
C GLU A 128 0.83 18.50 -6.03
N ILE A 129 1.23 17.25 -6.29
CA ILE A 129 1.89 16.85 -7.54
C ILE A 129 0.99 17.17 -8.74
N HIS A 130 -0.27 16.73 -8.73
CA HIS A 130 -1.16 16.95 -9.87
C HIS A 130 -1.62 18.40 -10.03
N LEU A 131 -1.70 19.18 -8.94
CA LEU A 131 -1.92 20.62 -9.01
C LEU A 131 -0.73 21.36 -9.64
N GLN A 132 0.50 20.89 -9.43
CA GLN A 132 1.70 21.42 -10.09
C GLN A 132 1.72 21.08 -11.57
N GLU A 133 1.35 19.85 -11.93
CA GLU A 133 1.20 19.39 -13.32
C GLU A 133 0.01 20.06 -14.05
N LYS A 134 -0.93 20.65 -13.30
CA LYS A 134 -2.22 21.19 -13.78
C LYS A 134 -3.09 20.14 -14.47
N ASP A 135 -2.91 18.87 -14.11
CA ASP A 135 -3.71 17.75 -14.61
C ASP A 135 -5.08 17.75 -13.90
N LYS A 136 -6.09 18.33 -14.57
CA LYS A 136 -7.43 18.51 -14.00
C LYS A 136 -8.13 17.18 -13.73
N ASP A 137 -7.88 16.17 -14.56
CA ASP A 137 -8.55 14.88 -14.49
C ASP A 137 -8.04 14.10 -13.28
N LYS A 138 -6.72 14.07 -13.08
CA LYS A 138 -6.13 13.45 -11.89
C LYS A 138 -6.50 14.20 -10.60
N VAL A 139 -6.50 15.53 -10.61
CA VAL A 139 -6.95 16.33 -9.46
C VAL A 139 -8.39 15.98 -9.07
N LYS A 140 -9.29 15.85 -10.06
CA LYS A 140 -10.68 15.43 -9.79
C LYS A 140 -10.72 14.04 -9.17
N GLY A 141 -9.96 13.08 -9.71
CA GLY A 141 -9.87 11.73 -9.15
C GLY A 141 -9.38 11.72 -7.69
N ILE A 142 -8.39 12.53 -7.33
CA ILE A 142 -7.92 12.66 -5.94
C ILE A 142 -8.99 13.29 -5.04
N LEU A 143 -9.72 14.32 -5.52
CA LEU A 143 -10.82 14.91 -4.75
C LEU A 143 -11.96 13.91 -4.49
N GLU A 144 -12.28 13.05 -5.47
CA GLU A 144 -13.25 11.97 -5.27
C GLU A 144 -12.78 10.97 -4.18
N LYS A 145 -11.47 10.72 -4.07
CA LYS A 145 -10.91 9.91 -2.97
C LYS A 145 -11.06 10.62 -1.62
N PHE A 146 -10.84 11.93 -1.54
CA PHE A 146 -11.12 12.71 -0.33
C PHE A 146 -12.59 12.64 0.07
N SER A 147 -13.52 12.73 -0.88
CA SER A 147 -14.96 12.63 -0.59
C SER A 147 -15.41 11.26 -0.07
N ARG A 148 -14.65 10.19 -0.41
CA ARG A 148 -14.87 8.84 0.13
C ARG A 148 -14.19 8.65 1.50
N ALA A 149 -13.21 9.49 1.84
CA ALA A 149 -12.57 9.46 3.14
C ALA A 149 -13.50 10.03 4.23
N LYS A 150 -13.25 9.68 5.49
CA LYS A 150 -14.09 10.11 6.63
C LYS A 150 -13.83 11.56 7.07
N ASP A 151 -12.67 12.11 6.72
CA ASP A 151 -12.21 13.40 7.19
C ASP A 151 -12.78 14.55 6.35
N LYS A 152 -13.91 15.10 6.82
CA LYS A 152 -14.64 16.19 6.17
C LYS A 152 -13.87 17.51 6.16
N ASP A 153 -13.02 17.73 7.15
CA ASP A 153 -12.21 18.94 7.22
C ASP A 153 -11.07 18.88 6.20
N MET A 154 -10.42 17.72 6.04
CA MET A 154 -9.43 17.51 4.99
C MET A 154 -10.03 17.53 3.59
N GLU A 155 -11.25 16.99 3.41
CA GLU A 155 -12.01 17.15 2.17
C GLU A 155 -12.20 18.64 1.85
N SER A 156 -12.79 19.39 2.76
CA SER A 156 -13.04 20.84 2.58
C SER A 156 -11.76 21.61 2.25
N TYR A 157 -10.66 21.25 2.93
CA TYR A 157 -9.35 21.84 2.70
C TYR A 157 -8.78 21.52 1.32
N ALA A 158 -8.86 20.27 0.87
CA ALA A 158 -8.42 19.86 -0.47
C ALA A 158 -9.20 20.59 -1.57
N PHE A 159 -10.52 20.75 -1.41
CA PHE A 159 -11.35 21.54 -2.32
C PHE A 159 -10.92 23.01 -2.35
N PHE A 160 -10.72 23.63 -1.18
CA PHE A 160 -10.22 25.00 -1.07
C PHE A 160 -8.88 25.18 -1.79
N LEU A 161 -7.92 24.26 -1.59
CA LEU A 161 -6.62 24.31 -2.25
C LEU A 161 -6.74 24.22 -3.77
N LYS A 162 -7.61 23.34 -4.28
CA LYS A 162 -7.89 23.24 -5.72
C LYS A 162 -8.49 24.54 -6.27
N GLU A 163 -9.49 25.11 -5.61
CA GLU A 163 -10.11 26.37 -6.04
C GLU A 163 -9.08 27.52 -6.08
N CYS A 164 -8.23 27.58 -5.07
CA CYS A 164 -7.21 28.63 -4.98
C CYS A 164 -6.09 28.43 -6.00
N LEU A 165 -5.49 27.24 -6.09
CA LEU A 165 -4.27 27.04 -6.85
C LEU A 165 -4.53 26.82 -8.34
N LEU A 166 -5.60 26.10 -8.68
CA LEU A 166 -5.94 25.73 -10.05
C LEU A 166 -6.94 26.70 -10.70
N GLU A 167 -7.98 27.10 -9.98
CA GLU A 167 -9.05 27.96 -10.52
C GLU A 167 -8.86 29.45 -10.24
N LYS A 168 -7.88 29.80 -9.41
CA LYS A 168 -7.59 31.17 -9.00
C LYS A 168 -8.79 31.89 -8.38
N ARG A 169 -9.69 31.13 -7.76
CA ARG A 169 -10.90 31.64 -7.09
C ARG A 169 -10.55 32.07 -5.66
N LYS A 170 -10.99 33.27 -5.28
CA LYS A 170 -10.87 33.74 -3.89
C LYS A 170 -12.08 33.29 -3.08
N ASN A 171 -11.82 32.72 -1.90
CA ASN A 171 -12.80 32.40 -0.87
C ASN A 171 -12.21 32.84 0.47
N LEU A 172 -12.46 34.10 0.85
CA LEU A 172 -11.87 34.72 2.03
C LEU A 172 -12.36 34.08 3.34
N SER A 173 -13.60 33.58 3.36
CA SER A 173 -14.18 32.91 4.52
C SER A 173 -13.42 31.62 4.84
N GLU A 174 -13.28 30.73 3.85
CA GLU A 174 -12.51 29.48 4.02
C GLU A 174 -11.02 29.76 4.25
N PHE A 175 -10.43 30.76 3.56
CA PHE A 175 -9.05 31.14 3.80
C PHE A 175 -8.81 31.55 5.27
N ASN A 176 -9.65 32.40 5.84
CA ASN A 176 -9.54 32.82 7.24
C ASN A 176 -9.80 31.64 8.20
N ARG A 177 -10.75 30.74 7.87
CA ARG A 177 -11.00 29.51 8.63
C ARG A 177 -9.77 28.61 8.66
N PHE A 178 -9.13 28.36 7.52
CA PHE A 178 -7.93 27.50 7.47
C PHE A 178 -6.68 28.17 8.01
N ARG A 179 -6.60 29.51 7.96
CA ARG A 179 -5.53 30.28 8.59
C ARG A 179 -5.55 30.16 10.12
N SER A 180 -6.74 30.17 10.72
CA SER A 180 -6.91 30.02 12.17
C SER A 180 -6.92 28.55 12.60
N ASN A 181 -7.24 27.62 11.70
CA ASN A 181 -7.17 26.18 11.96
C ASN A 181 -5.72 25.65 11.88
N GLY A 182 -5.44 24.56 12.58
CA GLY A 182 -4.14 23.90 12.59
C GLY A 182 -3.85 23.04 11.35
N ILE A 183 -4.80 22.83 10.44
CA ILE A 183 -4.65 21.92 9.27
C ILE A 183 -3.39 22.21 8.44
N PRO A 184 -3.09 23.48 8.05
CA PRO A 184 -1.88 23.77 7.29
C PRO A 184 -0.59 23.40 8.03
N ALA A 185 -0.60 23.32 9.37
CA ALA A 185 0.57 22.95 10.16
C ALA A 185 0.73 21.42 10.33
N LEU A 186 -0.30 20.63 10.05
CA LEU A 186 -0.29 19.17 10.28
C LEU A 186 0.64 18.43 9.31
N LEU A 187 0.72 18.89 8.06
CA LEU A 187 1.37 18.18 6.97
C LEU A 187 2.21 19.13 6.13
N PRO A 188 3.46 18.78 5.76
CA PRO A 188 4.30 19.58 4.87
C PRO A 188 3.60 20.04 3.57
N PRO A 189 2.92 19.15 2.79
CA PRO A 189 2.26 19.56 1.55
C PRO A 189 1.09 20.53 1.80
N ALA A 190 0.34 20.35 2.91
CA ALA A 190 -0.72 21.28 3.31
C ALA A 190 -0.15 22.69 3.49
N ARG A 191 0.90 22.81 4.30
CA ARG A 191 1.57 24.10 4.55
C ARG A 191 2.03 24.77 3.27
N ARG A 192 2.76 24.03 2.41
CA ARG A 192 3.31 24.55 1.15
C ARG A 192 2.22 25.07 0.23
N MET A 193 1.17 24.26 0.01
CA MET A 193 0.06 24.63 -0.86
C MET A 193 -0.71 25.84 -0.32
N PHE A 194 -0.93 25.91 1.00
CA PHE A 194 -1.59 27.07 1.63
C PHE A 194 -0.77 28.36 1.48
N LEU A 195 0.53 28.31 1.77
CA LEU A 195 1.41 29.47 1.59
C LEU A 195 1.46 29.92 0.12
N LYS A 196 1.51 28.97 -0.82
CA LYS A 196 1.45 29.27 -2.25
C LYS A 196 0.12 29.94 -2.63
N CYS A 197 -0.98 29.50 -2.03
CA CYS A 197 -2.29 30.12 -2.19
C CYS A 197 -2.29 31.56 -1.65
N GLU A 198 -1.81 31.77 -0.42
CA GLU A 198 -1.70 33.09 0.22
C GLU A 198 -0.88 34.06 -0.64
N LEU A 199 0.34 33.67 -1.02
CA LEU A 199 1.24 34.50 -1.84
C LEU A 199 0.74 34.79 -3.25
N SER A 200 -0.14 33.94 -3.80
CA SER A 200 -0.61 34.12 -5.18
C SER A 200 -1.90 34.93 -5.29
N LEU A 201 -2.79 34.88 -4.30
CA LEU A 201 -4.13 35.49 -4.38
C LEU A 201 -4.46 36.46 -3.23
N TYR A 202 -3.82 36.32 -2.08
CA TYR A 202 -4.20 37.03 -0.84
C TYR A 202 -3.12 37.96 -0.31
N SER A 203 -1.91 37.94 -0.86
CA SER A 203 -0.94 39.01 -0.66
C SER A 203 -1.53 40.29 -1.26
N ASN A 204 -1.83 41.28 -0.41
CA ASN A 204 -2.07 42.63 -0.88
C ASN A 204 -0.80 43.10 -1.62
N PRO A 205 -0.91 43.77 -2.79
CA PRO A 205 0.22 44.54 -3.27
C PRO A 205 0.57 45.53 -2.15
N SER A 206 1.81 45.48 -1.66
CA SER A 206 2.34 46.49 -0.75
C SER A 206 2.08 47.87 -1.36
N PRO A 207 1.57 48.85 -0.59
CA PRO A 207 1.35 50.21 -1.08
C PRO A 207 2.63 50.86 -1.58
#